data_AF-A0A4R9P809-F1
#
_entry.id   AF-A0A4R9P809-F1
#
_cell.length_a   1.000
_cell.length_b   1.000
_cell.length_c   1.000
_cell.angle_alpha   90.00
_cell.angle_beta   90.00
_cell.angle_gamma   90.00
#
_symmetry.space_group_name_H-M   'P 1'
#
loop_
_entity.id
_entity.type
_entity.pdbx_description
1 polymer ?
#
loop_
_entity_poly.entity_id
_entity_poly.type
_entity_poly.pdbx_seq_one_letter_code
_entity_poly.pdbx_strand_id
1 'polypeptide(L)' 'DRARIQNEFRAGQCNGGPGALAEAFRFEPVFPFADIRALLPPAPPLRPVMGSTKPVG' A
#
# COMPACT_ATOMS: atom_id res chain seq x y z
N ASP A 1 12.34 15.55 11.58
CA ASP A 1 12.35 16.46 10.41
C ASP A 1 12.65 15.82 9.06
N ARG A 2 13.80 15.16 8.88
CA ARG A 2 14.16 14.59 7.55
C ARG A 2 13.18 13.54 7.02
N ALA A 3 12.68 12.65 7.88
CA ALA A 3 11.67 11.66 7.50
C ALA A 3 10.35 12.31 7.02
N ARG A 4 9.94 13.41 7.67
CA ARG A 4 8.73 14.16 7.27
C ARG A 4 8.87 14.76 5.87
N ILE A 5 9.99 15.42 5.59
CA ILE A 5 10.28 16.01 4.27
C ILE A 5 10.26 14.94 3.17
N GLN A 6 10.90 13.79 3.42
CA GLN A 6 10.89 12.67 2.48
C GLN A 6 9.48 12.14 2.25
N ASN A 7 8.68 11.99 3.30
CA ASN A 7 7.33 11.44 3.22
C ASN A 7 6.34 12.40 2.55
N GLU A 8 6.50 13.71 2.74
CA GLU A 8 5.74 14.75 2.04
C GLU A 8 6.07 14.76 0.54
N PHE A 9 7.36 14.67 0.20
CA PHE A 9 7.80 14.57 -1.19
C PHE A 9 7.22 13.34 -1.89
N ARG A 10 7.28 12.17 -1.22
CA ARG A 10 6.65 10.93 -1.68
C ARG A 10 5.15 11.07 -1.85
N ALA A 11 4.47 11.69 -0.90
CA ALA A 11 3.02 11.91 -0.97
C ALA A 11 2.63 12.73 -2.21
N GLY A 12 3.41 13.77 -2.55
CA GLY A 12 3.22 14.53 -3.78
C GLY A 12 3.29 13.68 -5.05
N GLN A 13 4.19 12.69 -5.11
CA GLN A 13 4.26 11.74 -6.24
C GLN A 13 3.04 10.81 -6.31
N CYS A 14 2.35 10.59 -5.19
CA CYS A 14 1.12 9.80 -5.09
C CYS A 14 -0.16 10.66 -5.25
N ASN A 15 -0.05 11.91 -5.72
CA ASN A 15 -1.15 12.88 -5.78
C ASN A 15 -1.79 13.18 -4.40
N GLY A 16 -1.01 13.07 -3.33
CA GLY A 16 -1.43 13.43 -1.98
C GLY A 16 -1.57 14.94 -1.82
N GLY A 17 -2.64 15.37 -1.14
CA GLY A 17 -2.87 16.79 -0.81
C GLY A 17 -1.91 17.33 0.27
N PRO A 18 -1.97 18.64 0.58
CA PRO A 18 -1.17 19.23 1.66
C PRO A 18 -1.34 18.48 2.99
N GLY A 19 -0.22 18.15 3.64
CA GLY A 19 -0.20 17.39 4.90
C GLY A 19 -0.30 15.88 4.73
N ALA A 20 -0.45 15.36 3.50
CA ALA A 20 -0.35 13.93 3.24
C ALA A 20 1.09 13.42 3.40
N LEU A 21 1.23 12.18 3.86
CA LEU A 21 2.50 11.49 4.02
C LEU A 21 2.43 10.13 3.31
N ALA A 22 3.49 9.78 2.58
CA ALA A 22 3.64 8.45 2.00
C ALA A 22 5.05 7.93 2.25
N GLU A 23 5.17 6.67 2.63
CA GLU A 23 6.45 5.99 2.79
C GLU A 23 6.80 5.18 1.53
N ALA A 24 8.09 4.98 1.27
CA ALA A 24 8.55 4.13 0.20
C ALA A 24 9.53 3.09 0.73
N PHE A 25 9.30 1.84 0.33
CA PHE A 25 10.12 0.70 0.66
C PHE A 25 10.87 0.22 -0.60
N ARG A 26 12.12 -0.22 -0.42
CA ARG A 26 12.93 -0.84 -1.46
C ARG A 26 13.20 -2.27 -1.03
N PHE A 27 13.08 -3.20 -1.96
CA PHE A 27 13.53 -4.58 -1.79
C PHE A 27 14.40 -4.98 -2.98
N GLU A 28 15.31 -5.92 -2.76
CA GLU A 28 16.06 -6.55 -3.84
C GLU A 28 15.28 -7.78 -4.33
N PRO A 29 14.92 -7.87 -5.61
CA PRO A 29 14.28 -9.06 -6.14
C PRO A 29 15.21 -10.28 -6.01
N VAL A 30 14.67 -11.37 -5.46
CA VAL A 30 15.32 -12.67 -5.43
C VAL A 30 14.40 -13.71 -6.07
N PHE A 31 15.00 -14.57 -6.89
CA PHE A 31 14.28 -15.66 -7.57
C PHE A 31 13.78 -16.69 -6.54
N PRO A 32 12.57 -17.25 -6.67
CA PRO A 32 11.55 -16.98 -7.70
C PRO A 32 10.61 -15.80 -7.35
N PHE A 33 10.48 -15.46 -6.07
CA PHE A 33 9.76 -14.29 -5.56
C PHE A 33 10.38 -13.82 -4.25
N ALA A 34 10.39 -12.50 -4.00
CA ALA A 34 10.76 -11.93 -2.71
C ALA A 34 9.49 -11.71 -1.85
N ASP A 35 9.49 -12.22 -0.62
CA ASP A 35 8.43 -11.91 0.34
C ASP A 35 8.65 -10.51 0.94
N ILE A 36 7.84 -9.55 0.50
CA ILE A 36 7.91 -8.15 0.96
C ILE A 36 6.98 -7.85 2.13
N ARG A 37 6.25 -8.85 2.65
CA ARG A 37 5.22 -8.60 3.70
C ARG A 37 5.83 -8.04 4.99
N ALA A 38 7.08 -8.38 5.29
CA ALA A 38 7.80 -7.83 6.44
C ALA A 38 8.16 -6.34 6.28
N LEU A 39 8.14 -5.80 5.06
CA LEU A 39 8.41 -4.39 4.76
C LEU A 39 7.13 -3.56 4.71
N LEU A 40 5.97 -4.19 4.54
CA LEU A 40 4.70 -3.49 4.38
C LEU A 40 3.99 -3.35 5.75
N PRO A 41 3.21 -2.28 5.97
CA PRO A 41 2.30 -2.22 7.08
C PRO A 41 1.27 -3.38 6.98
N PRO A 42 0.64 -3.76 8.11
CA PRO A 42 -0.42 -4.76 8.10
C PRO A 42 -1.50 -4.41 7.07
N ALA A 43 -1.99 -5.44 6.38
CA ALA A 43 -3.03 -5.25 5.37
C ALA A 43 -4.28 -4.60 6.01
N PRO A 44 -4.94 -3.64 5.32
CA PRO A 44 -6.21 -3.11 5.78
C PRO A 44 -7.25 -4.23 5.97
N PRO A 45 -8.20 -4.08 6.90
CA PRO A 45 -9.29 -5.04 7.06
C PRO A 45 -10.09 -5.21 5.76
N LEU A 46 -10.24 -6.45 5.32
CA LEU A 46 -11.06 -6.75 4.14
C LEU A 46 -12.54 -6.71 4.51
N ARG A 47 -13.35 -6.01 3.70
CA ARG A 47 -14.81 -6.09 3.78
C ARG A 47 -15.26 -7.32 3.00
N PRO A 48 -15.94 -8.31 3.63
CA PRO A 48 -16.44 -9.48 2.91
C PRO A 48 -17.43 -9.03 1.81
N VAL A 49 -17.22 -9.51 0.59
CA VAL A 49 -18.23 -9.44 -0.47
C VAL A 49 -19.07 -10.70 -0.37
N MET A 50 -20.33 -10.55 0.05
CA MET A 50 -21.33 -11.60 -0.07
C MET A 50 -21.66 -11.74 -1.56
N GLY A 51 -21.21 -12.81 -2.19
CA GLY A 51 -21.63 -13.12 -3.57
C GLY A 51 -23.15 -13.21 -3.63
N SER A 52 -23.76 -12.58 -4.63
CA SER A 52 -25.19 -12.76 -4.90
C SER A 52 -25.40 -14.23 -5.28
N THR A 53 -26.14 -14.98 -4.46
CA THR A 53 -26.58 -16.35 -4.77
C THR A 53 -27.78 -16.37 -5.71
N LYS A 54 -28.17 -15.23 -6.30
CA LYS A 54 -29.28 -15.22 -7.27
C LYS A 54 -28.90 -16.10 -8.47
N PRO A 55 -29.65 -17.18 -8.75
CA PRO A 55 -29.46 -17.91 -9.98
C PRO A 55 -29.69 -16.95 -11.15
N VAL A 56 -28.80 -17.00 -12.13
CA VAL A 56 -29.05 -16.44 -13.45
C VAL A 56 -30.19 -17.27 -14.05
N GLY A 57 -31.39 -16.70 -14.04
CA GLY A 57 -32.55 -17.18 -14.78
C GLY A 57 -32.65 -16.49 -16.12
#